data_AF-A0A2E8B967-F1
#
_entry.id   AF-A0A2E8B967-F1
#
_cell.length_a   1.000
_cell.length_b   1.000
_cell.length_c   1.000
_cell.angle_alpha   90.00
_cell.angle_beta   90.00
_cell.angle_gamma   90.00
#
_symmetry.space_group_name_H-M   'P 1'
#
loop_
_entity.id
_entity.type
_entity.pdbx_description
1 polymer ?
#
loop_
_entity_poly.entity_id
_entity_poly.type
_entity_poly.pdbx_seq_one_letter_code
_entity_poly.pdbx_strand_id
1 'polypeptide(L)'
;MKNLVTPLGYDRLFDSFELSLKADGLRPHTISCYIRDVRRFWGYAQPEDPRAVTADQIREFVTSLRDQLAPKTVHTIQIGLRRFFKFLIAEGELESDP
;
A
#
# COMPACT_ATOMS: atom_id res chain seq x y z
N MET A 1 4.37 8.54 29.49
CA MET A 1 3.95 9.20 28.23
C MET A 1 3.65 8.12 27.21
N LYS A 2 2.38 7.81 26.99
CA LYS A 2 1.97 6.94 25.88
C LYS A 2 1.86 7.85 24.67
N ASN A 3 2.82 7.77 23.75
CA ASN A 3 2.66 8.43 22.45
C ASN A 3 1.48 7.74 21.78
N LEU A 4 0.37 8.47 21.68
CA LEU A 4 -0.76 8.11 20.87
C LEU A 4 -0.26 8.15 19.43
N VAL A 5 0.01 6.97 18.86
CA VAL A 5 0.30 6.82 17.43
C VAL A 5 -0.93 7.34 16.70
N THR A 6 -0.77 8.52 16.11
CA THR A 6 -1.87 9.31 15.57
C THR A 6 -2.49 8.59 14.38
N PRO A 7 -3.83 8.44 14.31
CA PRO A 7 -4.54 7.95 13.12
C PRO A 7 -4.32 8.78 11.83
N LEU A 8 -3.51 9.85 11.89
CA LEU A 8 -3.22 10.83 10.84
C LEU A 8 -1.91 10.57 10.07
N GLY A 9 -1.15 9.51 10.38
CA GLY A 9 0.25 9.34 9.92
C GLY A 9 0.45 9.02 8.43
N TYR A 10 -0.46 8.24 7.81
CA TYR A 10 -0.27 7.71 6.44
C TYR A 10 -1.22 8.28 5.40
N ASP A 11 -2.25 9.03 5.79
CA ASP A 11 -3.18 9.59 4.81
C ASP A 11 -2.45 10.47 3.79
N ARG A 12 -1.43 11.22 4.23
CA ARG A 12 -0.56 11.98 3.33
C ARG A 12 0.16 11.14 2.27
N LEU A 13 0.52 9.89 2.59
CA LEU A 13 1.19 8.98 1.64
C LEU A 13 0.19 8.45 0.62
N PHE A 14 -1.03 8.13 1.06
CA PHE A 14 -2.08 7.69 0.17
C PHE A 14 -2.57 8.81 -0.74
N ASP A 15 -2.69 10.03 -0.23
CA ASP A 15 -3.09 11.21 -1.00
C ASP A 15 -2.02 11.59 -2.03
N SER A 16 -0.74 11.57 -1.63
CA SER A 16 0.40 11.80 -2.54
C SER A 16 0.50 10.70 -3.60
N PHE A 17 0.27 9.44 -3.21
CA PHE A 17 0.20 8.34 -4.18
C PHE A 17 -0.98 8.49 -5.13
N GLU A 18 -2.16 8.88 -4.66
CA GLU A 18 -3.30 9.14 -5.52
C GLU A 18 -3.00 10.25 -6.54
N LEU A 19 -2.34 11.32 -6.08
CA LEU A 19 -1.92 12.42 -6.94
C LEU A 19 -0.89 11.98 -7.99
N SER A 20 0.09 11.15 -7.63
CA SER A 20 1.07 10.64 -8.59
C SER A 20 0.43 9.74 -9.64
N LEU A 21 -0.54 8.90 -9.26
CA LEU A 21 -1.30 8.09 -10.23
C LEU A 21 -2.16 8.95 -11.18
N LYS A 22 -2.71 10.07 -10.69
CA LYS A 22 -3.41 11.05 -11.53
C LYS A 22 -2.47 11.73 -12.51
N ALA A 23 -1.28 12.13 -12.05
CA ALA A 23 -0.25 12.74 -12.89
C ALA A 23 0.23 11.77 -13.99
N ASP A 24 0.33 10.48 -13.68
CA ASP A 24 0.62 9.41 -14.65
C ASP A 24 -0.52 9.13 -15.65
N GLY A 25 -1.69 9.78 -15.51
CA GLY A 25 -2.81 9.63 -16.43
C GLY A 25 -3.60 8.33 -16.29
N LEU A 26 -3.52 7.65 -15.13
CA LEU A 26 -4.29 6.43 -14.89
C LEU A 26 -5.80 6.71 -14.86
N ARG A 27 -6.59 5.71 -15.27
CA ARG A 27 -8.05 5.80 -15.23
C ARG A 27 -8.53 5.91 -13.77
N PRO A 28 -9.57 6.72 -13.45
CA PRO A 28 -10.07 6.88 -12.08
C PRO A 28 -10.41 5.56 -11.38
N HIS A 29 -10.97 4.60 -12.13
CA HIS A 29 -11.26 3.27 -11.59
C HIS A 29 -9.99 2.52 -11.16
N THR A 30 -8.92 2.57 -11.96
CA THR A 30 -7.64 1.93 -11.62
C THR A 30 -7.01 2.58 -10.39
N ILE A 31 -7.08 3.91 -10.29
CA ILE A 31 -6.60 4.67 -9.13
C ILE A 31 -7.35 4.22 -7.87
N SER A 32 -8.68 4.19 -7.92
CA SER A 32 -9.52 3.75 -6.80
C SER A 32 -9.18 2.33 -6.35
N CYS A 33 -8.96 1.40 -7.30
CA CYS A 33 -8.52 0.05 -6.98
C CYS A 33 -7.18 0.02 -6.25
N TYR A 34 -6.16 0.74 -6.75
CA TYR A 34 -4.84 0.76 -6.10
C TYR A 34 -4.88 1.38 -4.72
N ILE A 35 -5.57 2.51 -4.52
CA ILE A 35 -5.71 3.14 -3.20
C ILE A 35 -6.42 2.20 -2.22
N ARG A 36 -7.54 1.58 -2.64
CA ARG A 36 -8.26 0.62 -1.80
C ARG A 36 -7.36 -0.55 -1.39
N ASP A 37 -6.61 -1.11 -2.33
CA ASP A 37 -5.81 -2.30 -2.11
C ASP A 37 -4.63 -2.01 -1.17
N VAL A 38 -3.99 -0.84 -1.30
CA VAL A 38 -2.95 -0.35 -0.37
C VAL A 38 -3.51 -0.09 1.03
N ARG A 39 -4.67 0.59 1.13
CA ARG A 39 -5.32 0.83 2.44
C ARG A 39 -5.71 -0.48 3.13
N ARG A 40 -6.15 -1.49 2.37
CA ARG A 40 -6.44 -2.83 2.90
C ARG A 40 -5.19 -3.49 3.48
N PHE A 41 -4.06 -3.41 2.77
CA PHE A 41 -2.79 -3.90 3.30
C PHE A 41 -2.38 -3.15 4.58
N TRP A 42 -2.50 -1.82 4.60
CA TRP A 42 -2.17 -1.03 5.80
C TRP A 42 -3.03 -1.39 7.01
N GLY A 43 -4.33 -1.62 6.80
CA GLY A 43 -5.22 -2.10 7.84
C GLY A 43 -4.89 -3.51 8.34
N TYR A 44 -4.29 -4.35 7.50
CA TYR A 44 -3.83 -5.70 7.86
C TYR A 44 -2.50 -5.67 8.62
N ALA A 45 -1.50 -4.97 8.07
CA ALA A 45 -0.14 -4.97 8.60
C ALA A 45 0.04 -4.05 9.81
N GLN A 46 -0.81 -3.02 9.92
CA GLN A 46 -0.77 -2.00 10.98
C GLN A 46 0.66 -1.54 11.33
N PRO A 47 1.50 -1.17 10.34
CA PRO A 47 2.87 -0.77 10.61
C PRO A 47 2.89 0.55 11.39
N GLU A 48 3.96 0.78 12.17
CA GLU A 48 4.21 2.05 12.88
C GLU A 48 4.84 3.12 11.98
N ASP A 49 5.48 2.72 10.87
CA ASP A 49 6.06 3.56 9.82
C ASP A 49 6.17 2.74 8.52
N PRO A 50 6.18 3.31 7.30
CA PRO A 50 6.37 2.51 6.09
C PRO A 50 7.67 1.71 6.10
N ARG A 51 8.72 2.20 6.78
CA ARG A 51 10.01 1.49 6.93
C ARG A 51 9.92 0.25 7.81
N ALA A 52 8.86 0.11 8.60
CA ALA A 52 8.60 -1.06 9.43
C ALA A 52 7.91 -2.19 8.65
N VAL A 53 7.47 -1.94 7.41
CA VAL A 53 6.87 -2.98 6.58
C VAL A 53 7.91 -4.02 6.17
N THR A 54 7.57 -5.30 6.31
CA THR A 54 8.45 -6.42 5.91
C THR A 54 7.86 -7.25 4.77
N ALA A 55 8.73 -7.91 3.98
CA ALA A 55 8.28 -8.92 3.01
C ALA A 55 7.40 -10.02 3.62
N ASP A 56 7.62 -10.39 4.89
CA ASP A 56 6.82 -11.40 5.57
C ASP A 56 5.37 -10.93 5.71
N GLN A 57 5.14 -9.69 6.16
CA GLN A 57 3.79 -9.11 6.26
C GLN A 57 3.09 -9.04 4.88
N ILE A 58 3.83 -8.71 3.82
CA ILE A 58 3.29 -8.70 2.45
C ILE A 58 2.91 -10.12 2.01
N ARG A 59 3.76 -11.11 2.28
CA ARG A 59 3.52 -12.52 1.93
C ARG A 59 2.34 -13.10 2.70
N GLU A 60 2.23 -12.81 4.00
CA GLU A 60 1.12 -13.21 4.85
C GLU A 60 -0.19 -12.56 4.40
N PHE A 61 -0.17 -11.25 4.09
CA PHE A 61 -1.32 -10.56 3.53
C PHE A 61 -1.79 -11.21 2.22
N VAL A 62 -0.89 -11.40 1.26
CA VAL A 62 -1.22 -12.05 -0.03
C VAL A 62 -1.78 -13.46 0.17
N THR A 63 -1.22 -14.22 1.12
CA THR A 63 -1.69 -15.56 1.44
C THR A 63 -3.11 -15.52 1.98
N SER A 64 -3.41 -14.61 2.92
CA SER A 64 -4.75 -14.44 3.48
C SER A 64 -5.83 -14.12 2.43
N LEU A 65 -5.44 -13.48 1.31
CA LEU A 65 -6.35 -13.13 0.23
C LEU A 65 -6.67 -14.30 -0.69
N ARG A 66 -5.78 -15.30 -0.82
CA ARG A 66 -5.96 -16.44 -1.74
C ARG A 66 -7.12 -17.34 -1.33
N ASP A 67 -7.43 -17.38 -0.04
CA ASP A 67 -8.56 -18.16 0.49
C ASP A 67 -9.90 -17.47 0.26
N GLN A 68 -9.90 -16.19 -0.13
CA GLN A 68 -11.10 -15.34 -0.17
C GLN A 68 -11.40 -14.81 -1.58
N LEU A 69 -10.41 -14.70 -2.45
CA LEU A 69 -10.49 -13.99 -3.72
C LEU A 69 -9.98 -14.83 -4.89
N ALA A 70 -10.53 -14.56 -6.07
CA ALA A 70 -10.04 -15.14 -7.30
C ALA A 70 -8.56 -14.78 -7.55
N PRO A 71 -7.75 -15.68 -8.14
CA PRO A 71 -6.32 -15.43 -8.39
C PRO A 71 -6.03 -14.12 -9.15
N LYS A 72 -6.89 -13.75 -10.11
CA LYS A 72 -6.78 -12.50 -10.88
C LYS A 72 -6.90 -11.26 -9.98
N THR A 73 -7.77 -11.31 -8.97
CA THR A 73 -7.96 -10.22 -8.01
C THR A 73 -6.73 -10.10 -7.11
N VAL A 74 -6.21 -11.22 -6.59
CA VAL A 74 -4.98 -11.25 -5.79
C VAL A 74 -3.80 -10.69 -6.59
N HIS A 75 -3.67 -11.07 -7.87
CA HIS A 75 -2.63 -10.54 -8.74
C HIS A 75 -2.73 -9.02 -8.94
N THR A 76 -3.95 -8.49 -9.10
CA THR A 76 -4.19 -7.04 -9.24
C THR A 76 -3.80 -6.29 -7.97
N ILE A 77 -4.14 -6.84 -6.80
CA ILE A 77 -3.73 -6.29 -5.50
C ILE A 77 -2.20 -6.23 -5.39
N GLN A 78 -1.51 -7.32 -5.76
CA GLN A 78 -0.04 -7.35 -5.75
C GLN A 78 0.59 -6.30 -6.69
N ILE A 79 -0.03 -6.02 -7.85
CA ILE A 79 0.42 -4.94 -8.73
C ILE A 79 0.25 -3.58 -8.03
N GLY A 80 -0.89 -3.33 -7.39
CA GLY A 80 -1.14 -2.11 -6.62
C GLY A 80 -0.09 -1.90 -5.53
N LEU A 81 0.19 -2.93 -4.73
CA LEU A 81 1.22 -2.89 -3.68
C LEU A 81 2.61 -2.60 -4.25
N ARG A 82 3.04 -3.32 -5.29
CA ARG A 82 4.34 -3.07 -5.94
C ARG A 82 4.46 -1.64 -6.45
N ARG A 83 3.37 -1.08 -7.01
CA ARG A 83 3.38 0.30 -7.51
C ARG A 83 3.51 1.30 -6.36
N PHE A 84 2.86 1.02 -5.23
CA PHE A 84 2.95 1.86 -4.04
C PHE A 84 4.35 1.85 -3.41
N PHE A 85 4.98 0.69 -3.21
CA PHE A 85 6.34 0.65 -2.65
C PHE A 85 7.36 1.31 -3.57
N LYS A 86 7.23 1.14 -4.90
CA LYS A 86 8.05 1.89 -5.85
C LYS A 86 7.85 3.41 -5.76
N PHE A 87 6.62 3.86 -5.54
CA PHE A 87 6.33 5.27 -5.30
C PHE A 87 7.00 5.76 -4.01
N LEU A 88 6.90 5.02 -2.90
CA LEU A 88 7.56 5.41 -1.65
C LEU A 88 9.09 5.49 -1.78
N ILE A 89 9.72 4.62 -2.55
CA ILE A 89 11.15 4.69 -2.85
C ILE A 89 11.47 5.94 -3.68
N ALA A 90 10.66 6.23 -4.70
CA ALA A 90 10.85 7.41 -5.55
C ALA A 90 10.72 8.73 -4.79
N GLU A 91 9.84 8.79 -3.79
CA GLU A 91 9.65 9.94 -2.90
C GLU A 91 10.68 10.02 -1.76
N GLY A 92 11.59 9.04 -1.65
CA GLY A 92 12.59 8.98 -0.57
C GLY A 92 12.04 8.57 0.79
N GLU A 93 10.82 8.05 0.86
CA GLU A 93 10.21 7.52 2.08
C GLU A 93 10.78 6.14 2.46
N LEU A 94 11.24 5.37 1.47
CA LEU A 94 11.92 4.09 1.62
C LEU A 94 13.26 4.06 0.88
N GLU A 95 14.24 3.35 1.45
CA GLU A 95 15.54 3.11 0.79
C GLU A 95 15.51 1.89 -0.15
N SER A 96 14.64 0.92 0.11
CA SER A 96 14.54 -0.33 -0.66
C SER A 96 13.12 -0.92 -0.66
N ASP A 97 12.84 -1.79 -1.63
CA ASP A 97 11.61 -2.58 -1.70
C ASP A 97 11.61 -3.65 -0.58
N PRO A 98 10.57 -3.71 0.29
CA PRO A 98 10.54 -4.60 1.45
C PRO A 98 10.39 -6.10 1.15
#